data_AF-A0A964MR92-F1
#
_entry.id   AF-A0A964MR92-F1
#
_cell.length_a   1.000
_cell.length_b   1.000
_cell.length_c   1.000
_cell.angle_alpha   90.00
_cell.angle_beta   90.00
_cell.angle_gamma   90.00
#
_symmetry.space_group_name_H-M   'P 1'
#
loop_
_entity.id
_entity.type
_entity.pdbx_description
1 polymer ?
#
loop_
_entity_poly.entity_id
_entity_poly.type
_entity_poly.pdbx_seq_one_letter_code
_entity_poly.pdbx_strand_id
1 'polypeptide(L)'
;MSTLILTDDEQKVIQLTEELLREFPPKTTDAVTFLGAQYDKGLAWVHFEVGCGGLGLNPKLQRQINEQVFAAGAPNPVGRNPIGHGMCGPTVAV
;
A
#
# COMPACT_ATOMS: atom_id res chain seq x y z
N MET A 1 4.97 -15.96 -26.04
CA MET A 1 4.58 -14.89 -25.08
C MET A 1 3.91 -15.58 -23.92
N SER A 2 4.56 -15.64 -22.76
CA SER A 2 3.99 -16.31 -21.58
C SER A 2 2.97 -15.36 -20.96
N THR A 3 1.69 -15.70 -21.02
CA THR A 3 0.67 -15.02 -20.24
C THR A 3 1.01 -15.25 -18.77
N LEU A 4 1.47 -14.21 -18.07
CA LEU A 4 1.71 -14.28 -16.63
C LEU A 4 0.35 -14.45 -15.96
N ILE A 5 0.05 -15.67 -15.48
CA ILE A 5 -1.09 -15.90 -14.60
C ILE A 5 -0.71 -15.28 -13.26
N LEU A 6 -1.43 -14.21 -12.88
CA LEU A 6 -1.30 -13.60 -11.57
C LEU A 6 -1.83 -14.57 -10.51
N THR A 7 -1.09 -14.72 -9.43
CA THR A 7 -1.53 -15.43 -8.23
C THR A 7 -2.72 -14.71 -7.58
N ASP A 8 -3.49 -15.44 -6.77
CA ASP A 8 -4.64 -14.86 -6.05
C ASP A 8 -4.24 -13.67 -5.17
N ASP A 9 -3.04 -13.73 -4.56
CA ASP A 9 -2.49 -12.65 -3.76
C ASP A 9 -2.16 -11.40 -4.60
N GLU A 10 -1.57 -11.59 -5.79
CA GLU A 10 -1.29 -10.49 -6.72
C GLU A 10 -2.60 -9.85 -7.20
N GLN A 11 -3.61 -10.65 -7.53
CA GLN A 11 -4.93 -10.16 -7.94
C GLN A 11 -5.60 -9.36 -6.81
N LYS A 12 -5.56 -9.87 -5.58
CA LYS A 12 -6.10 -9.17 -4.40
C LYS A 12 -5.43 -7.82 -4.18
N VAL A 13 -4.10 -7.76 -4.28
CA VAL A 13 -3.33 -6.52 -4.13
C VAL A 13 -3.69 -5.50 -5.22
N ILE A 14 -3.81 -5.94 -6.48
CA ILE A 14 -4.23 -5.07 -7.58
C ILE A 14 -5.61 -4.50 -7.31
N GLN A 15 -6.59 -5.36 -7.02
CA GLN A 15 -7.97 -4.94 -6.80
C GLN A 15 -8.08 -3.90 -5.67
N LEU A 16 -7.45 -4.16 -4.53
CA LEU A 16 -7.49 -3.23 -3.40
C LEU A 16 -6.78 -1.90 -3.71
N THR A 17 -5.73 -1.93 -4.51
CA THR A 17 -5.01 -0.72 -4.95
C THR A 17 -5.86 0.11 -5.92
N GLU A 18 -6.55 -0.54 -6.86
CA GLU A 18 -7.50 0.12 -7.76
C GLU A 18 -8.68 0.73 -6.98
N GLU A 19 -9.23 0.00 -6.02
CA GLU A 19 -10.29 0.50 -5.13
C GLU A 19 -9.82 1.72 -4.32
N LEU A 20 -8.61 1.69 -3.75
CA LEU A 20 -8.01 2.83 -3.07
C LEU A 20 -7.94 4.05 -3.98
N LEU A 21 -7.40 3.90 -5.19
CA LEU A 21 -7.23 5.01 -6.13
C LEU A 21 -8.56 5.56 -6.65
N ARG A 22 -9.58 4.70 -6.79
CA ARG A 22 -10.93 5.08 -7.19
C ARG A 22 -11.65 5.87 -6.09
N GLU A 23 -11.58 5.40 -4.85
CA GLU A 23 -12.27 5.99 -3.70
C GLU A 23 -11.56 7.25 -3.18
N PHE A 24 -10.22 7.26 -3.27
CA PHE A 24 -9.36 8.32 -2.76
C PHE A 24 -8.39 8.79 -3.85
N PRO A 25 -8.85 9.51 -4.91
CA PRO A 25 -7.96 9.97 -5.96
C PRO A 25 -6.87 10.89 -5.38
N PRO A 26 -5.56 10.60 -5.58
CA PRO A 26 -4.47 11.36 -4.95
C PRO A 26 -4.44 12.86 -5.25
N LYS A 27 -5.00 13.28 -6.39
CA LYS A 27 -5.02 14.68 -6.83
C LYS A 27 -6.04 15.53 -6.09
N THR A 28 -7.06 14.91 -5.50
CA THR A 28 -8.18 15.59 -4.84
C THR A 28 -8.35 15.18 -3.39
N THR A 29 -7.59 14.19 -2.93
CA THR A 29 -7.57 13.71 -1.54
C THR A 29 -6.34 14.26 -0.84
N ASP A 30 -6.49 14.78 0.38
CA ASP A 30 -5.34 15.22 1.15
C ASP A 30 -4.46 14.03 1.59
N ALA A 31 -3.19 14.32 1.92
CA ALA A 31 -2.22 13.29 2.18
C ALA A 31 -2.54 12.42 3.42
N VAL A 32 -3.15 12.99 4.46
CA VAL A 32 -3.46 12.24 5.69
C VAL A 32 -4.60 11.27 5.41
N THR A 33 -5.67 11.74 4.75
CA THR A 33 -6.80 10.89 4.36
C THR A 33 -6.37 9.77 3.43
N PHE A 34 -5.55 10.06 2.40
CA PHE A 34 -5.07 9.03 1.48
C PHE A 34 -4.22 7.97 2.18
N LEU A 35 -3.23 8.38 2.98
CA LEU A 35 -2.34 7.45 3.68
C LEU A 35 -3.08 6.66 4.77
N GLY A 36 -4.08 7.26 5.41
CA GLY A 36 -4.99 6.56 6.32
C GLY A 36 -5.77 5.46 5.60
N ALA A 37 -6.41 5.79 4.46
CA ALA A 37 -7.14 4.80 3.66
C ALA A 37 -6.22 3.69 3.12
N GLN A 38 -4.98 4.02 2.74
CA GLN A 38 -3.98 3.03 2.34
C GLN A 38 -3.65 2.07 3.50
N TYR A 39 -3.51 2.59 4.71
CA TYR A 39 -3.31 1.77 5.92
C TYR A 39 -4.52 0.89 6.20
N ASP A 40 -5.73 1.46 6.22
CA ASP A 40 -6.96 0.71 6.53
C ASP A 40 -7.24 -0.43 5.52
N LYS A 41 -6.84 -0.25 4.26
CA LYS A 41 -6.94 -1.29 3.21
C LYS A 41 -5.79 -2.32 3.25
N GLY A 42 -4.84 -2.18 4.17
CA GLY A 42 -3.72 -3.13 4.32
C GLY A 42 -2.59 -2.94 3.30
N LEU A 43 -2.49 -1.77 2.67
CA LEU A 43 -1.55 -1.49 1.57
C LEU A 43 -0.34 -0.66 2.00
N ALA A 44 -0.23 -0.30 3.28
CA ALA A 44 0.89 0.47 3.82
C ALA A 44 2.15 -0.41 3.99
N TRP A 45 1.98 -1.59 4.58
CA TRP A 45 3.00 -2.63 4.73
C TRP A 45 2.35 -4.00 4.53
N VAL A 46 2.30 -4.47 3.27
CA VAL A 46 1.48 -5.62 2.85
C VAL A 46 1.74 -6.91 3.65
N HIS A 47 2.92 -7.05 4.23
CA HIS A 47 3.36 -8.21 4.99
C HIS A 47 2.98 -8.18 6.46
N PHE A 48 2.50 -7.05 6.98
CA PHE A 48 1.92 -7.01 8.33
C PHE A 48 0.55 -7.65 8.33
N GLU A 49 0.08 -8.01 9.52
CA GLU A 49 -1.25 -8.58 9.68
C GLU A 49 -2.36 -7.59 9.30
N VAL A 50 -3.54 -8.15 9.04
CA VAL A 50 -4.76 -7.38 8.81
C VAL A 50 -5.06 -6.54 10.06
N GLY A 51 -5.35 -5.24 9.87
CA GLY A 51 -5.56 -4.28 10.95
C GLY A 51 -4.30 -3.51 11.37
N CYS A 52 -3.12 -3.95 10.93
CA CYS A 52 -1.84 -3.29 11.18
C CYS A 52 -1.28 -2.57 9.94
N GLY A 53 -2.11 -2.28 8.95
CA GLY A 53 -1.66 -1.68 7.69
C GLY A 53 -1.19 -2.69 6.64
N GLY A 54 -1.39 -3.99 6.89
CA GLY A 54 -1.01 -5.08 5.98
C GLY A 54 -2.12 -6.09 5.71
N LEU A 55 -1.78 -7.13 4.94
CA LEU A 55 -2.66 -8.22 4.52
C LEU A 55 -2.10 -9.62 4.85
N GLY A 56 -0.96 -9.70 5.53
CA GLY A 56 -0.23 -10.92 5.85
C GLY A 56 0.42 -11.58 4.63
N LEU A 57 0.69 -10.82 3.57
CA LEU A 57 1.15 -11.37 2.29
C LEU A 57 2.67 -11.26 2.11
N ASN A 58 3.17 -11.83 1.02
CA ASN A 58 4.58 -11.77 0.67
C ASN A 58 5.08 -10.31 0.53
N PRO A 59 6.14 -9.88 1.23
CA PRO A 59 6.70 -8.52 1.13
C PRO A 59 7.06 -8.07 -0.29
N LYS A 60 7.33 -9.02 -1.20
CA LYS A 60 7.64 -8.72 -2.62
C LYS A 60 6.49 -7.99 -3.33
N LEU A 61 5.25 -8.17 -2.87
CA LEU A 61 4.07 -7.52 -3.44
C LEU A 61 4.02 -6.01 -3.12
N GLN A 62 4.77 -5.54 -2.11
CA GLN A 62 4.82 -4.12 -1.76
C GLN A 62 5.31 -3.25 -2.93
N ARG A 63 6.23 -3.76 -3.75
CA ARG A 63 6.74 -3.04 -4.92
C ARG A 63 5.60 -2.67 -5.87
N GLN A 64 4.71 -3.61 -6.14
CA GLN A 64 3.61 -3.43 -7.08
C GLN A 64 2.59 -2.41 -6.58
N ILE A 65 2.31 -2.39 -5.27
CA ILE A 65 1.46 -1.36 -4.64
C ILE A 65 2.10 0.01 -4.83
N ASN A 66 3.37 0.15 -4.45
CA ASN A 66 4.09 1.42 -4.50
C ASN A 66 4.17 1.98 -5.93
N GLU A 67 4.49 1.14 -6.91
CA GLU A 67 4.54 1.53 -8.33
C GLU A 67 3.19 2.10 -8.81
N GLN A 68 2.08 1.43 -8.49
CA GLN A 68 0.74 1.88 -8.89
C GLN A 68 0.32 3.19 -8.21
N VAL A 69 0.47 3.29 -6.88
CA VAL A 69 0.04 4.49 -6.16
C VAL A 69 0.90 5.70 -6.54
N PHE A 70 2.22 5.52 -6.70
CA PHE A 70 3.10 6.62 -7.11
C PHE A 70 2.87 7.04 -8.57
N ALA A 71 2.56 6.12 -9.48
CA ALA A 71 2.15 6.47 -10.85
C ALA A 71 0.87 7.33 -10.86
N ALA A 72 -0.04 7.14 -9.90
CA ALA A 72 -1.23 7.96 -9.72
C ALA A 72 -0.97 9.31 -9.02
N GLY A 73 0.26 9.57 -8.55
CA GLY A 73 0.65 10.78 -7.84
C GLY A 73 0.35 10.75 -6.34
N ALA A 74 0.29 9.56 -5.73
CA ALA A 74 0.12 9.40 -4.29
C ALA A 74 1.21 10.12 -3.47
N PRO A 75 0.87 10.64 -2.27
CA PRO A 75 1.85 11.18 -1.35
C PRO A 75 2.86 10.12 -0.93
N ASN A 76 4.13 10.52 -0.76
CA ASN A 76 5.18 9.63 -0.28
C ASN A 76 5.39 9.80 1.24
N PRO A 77 5.03 8.81 2.08
CA PRO A 77 5.19 8.90 3.53
C PRO A 77 6.66 8.88 3.99
N VAL A 78 7.54 8.19 3.24
CA VAL A 78 8.98 8.12 3.54
C VAL A 78 9.63 9.50 3.41
N GLY A 79 9.23 10.30 2.42
CA GLY A 79 9.73 11.66 2.25
C GLY A 79 9.39 12.60 3.41
N ARG A 80 8.33 12.29 4.18
CA ARG A 80 7.88 13.09 5.32
C ARG A 80 8.49 12.63 6.64
N ASN A 81 8.56 11.33 6.88
CA ASN A 81 9.13 10.76 8.10
C ASN A 81 9.79 9.40 7.82
N PRO A 82 11.05 9.39 7.33
CA PRO A 82 11.71 8.14 6.94
C PRO A 82 12.00 7.24 8.14
N ILE A 83 12.28 7.82 9.31
CA ILE A 83 12.54 7.08 10.56
C ILE A 83 11.24 6.42 11.03
N GLY A 84 10.17 7.20 11.15
CA GLY A 84 8.88 6.71 11.62
C GLY A 84 8.29 5.66 10.68
N HIS A 85 8.35 5.87 9.37
CA HIS A 85 7.77 4.94 8.40
C HIS A 85 8.65 3.71 8.14
N GLY A 86 9.98 3.89 8.03
CA GLY A 86 10.89 2.81 7.62
C GLY A 86 11.50 2.02 8.77
N MET A 87 11.71 2.62 9.94
CA MET A 87 12.41 1.98 11.06
C MET A 87 11.50 1.72 12.26
N CYS A 88 10.73 2.73 12.71
CA CYS A 88 9.90 2.57 13.90
C CYS A 88 8.56 1.88 13.61
N GLY A 89 7.89 2.19 12.51
CA GLY A 89 6.60 1.59 12.13
C GLY A 89 6.58 0.06 12.21
N PRO A 90 7.59 -0.63 11.66
CA PRO A 90 7.69 -2.09 11.76
C PRO A 90 7.90 -2.66 13.16
N THR A 91 8.26 -1.84 14.15
CA THR A 91 8.50 -2.31 15.53
C THR A 91 7.26 -2.15 16.43
N VAL A 92 6.24 -1.42 15.97
CA VAL A 92 5.02 -1.13 16.74
C VAL A 92 3.92 -2.16 16.48
N ALA A 93 3.89 -2.77 15.30
CA ALA A 93 3.05 -3.93 15.03
C ALA A 93 3.72 -5.17 15.64
N VAL A 94 3.11 -5.73 16.70
CA VAL A 94 3.51 -6.98 17.36
C VAL A 94 2.63 -8.14 16.91
#